data_AF-S5T4F5-F1
#
_entry.id   AF-S5T4F5-F1
#
_cell.length_a   1.000
_cell.length_b   1.000
_cell.length_c   1.000
_cell.angle_alpha   90.00
_cell.angle_beta   90.00
_cell.angle_gamma   90.00
#
_symmetry.space_group_name_H-M   'P 1'
#
loop_
_entity.id
_entity.type
_entity.pdbx_description
1 polymer ?
#
loop_
_entity_poly.entity_id
_entity_poly.type
_entity_poly.pdbx_seq_one_letter_code
_entity_poly.pdbx_strand_id
1 'polypeptide(L)'
;MSYDFIIFTPDVNQHGTPVLVGENAWQRLRFRVDAAEVTADDRLIALRDAVNAGERPAGVALADGAVRLTGDRCLLIAVDESSVNATGQWLSALSLSNHLGLASATDKAVIFCGDETDEFTTETADIEMPTFSRAELPHLLDAVRKAQVDAHADHGKQDFAEDFLIVGMDEKPEYYVQAVYRPEQESWQVEYRLGAQSRHYLATVREQEEVRQIFFDWVTRDTAYQTRHDWRLLEFPEAVIDYSQHNEERGL
;
A
#
# COMPACT_ATOMS: atom_id res chain seq x y z
N MET A 1 20.64 -1.41 -18.95
CA MET A 1 20.56 -0.01 -18.48
C MET A 1 20.76 -0.04 -16.97
N SER A 2 20.86 1.09 -16.26
CA SER A 2 20.77 1.08 -14.78
C SER A 2 19.30 1.21 -14.40
N TYR A 3 18.89 0.51 -13.36
CA TYR A 3 17.58 0.70 -12.75
C TYR A 3 17.77 1.58 -11.52
N ASP A 4 17.05 2.70 -11.45
CA ASP A 4 17.33 3.71 -10.45
C ASP A 4 16.21 3.77 -9.39
N PHE A 5 16.58 3.64 -8.12
CA PHE A 5 15.71 3.91 -6.98
C PHE A 5 16.03 5.26 -6.36
N ILE A 6 15.04 5.87 -5.72
CA ILE A 6 15.17 7.10 -4.95
C ILE A 6 14.65 6.84 -3.54
N ILE A 7 15.51 7.09 -2.54
CA ILE A 7 15.09 7.23 -1.15
C ILE A 7 15.01 8.72 -0.83
N PHE A 8 13.95 9.17 -0.18
CA PHE A 8 13.76 10.59 0.10
C PHE A 8 13.21 10.84 1.50
N THR A 9 13.54 12.01 2.05
CA THR A 9 12.90 12.49 3.29
C THR A 9 11.47 12.91 2.95
N PRO A 10 10.44 12.36 3.63
CA PRO A 10 9.05 12.74 3.40
C PRO A 10 8.80 14.23 3.66
N ASP A 11 7.99 14.85 2.81
CA ASP A 11 7.38 16.13 3.13
C ASP A 11 6.13 15.86 3.94
N VAL A 12 5.99 16.52 5.09
CA VAL A 12 4.85 16.32 5.97
C VAL A 12 4.03 17.60 6.11
N ASN A 13 2.72 17.44 6.25
CA ASN A 13 1.83 18.55 6.60
C ASN A 13 2.00 18.95 8.08
N GLN A 14 1.21 19.93 8.54
CA GLN A 14 1.21 20.39 9.93
C GLN A 14 0.86 19.31 10.98
N HIS A 15 0.30 18.17 10.55
CA HIS A 15 -0.05 17.03 11.38
C HIS A 15 0.97 15.89 11.30
N GLY A 16 2.08 16.08 10.58
CA GLY A 16 3.10 15.05 10.41
C GLY A 16 2.78 13.99 9.35
N THR A 17 1.71 14.16 8.56
CA THR A 17 1.32 13.20 7.51
C THR A 17 2.08 13.49 6.21
N PRO A 18 2.68 12.47 5.56
CA PRO A 18 3.27 12.62 4.24
C PRO A 18 2.34 13.27 3.22
N VAL A 19 2.89 14.12 2.33
CA VAL A 19 2.12 14.81 1.29
C VAL A 19 2.48 14.40 -0.14
N LEU A 20 3.52 13.56 -0.33
CA LEU A 20 3.89 13.00 -1.63
C LEU A 20 3.17 11.68 -1.85
N VAL A 21 1.87 11.76 -2.13
CA VAL A 21 0.95 10.62 -2.28
C VAL A 21 0.02 10.81 -3.49
N GLY A 22 -0.57 9.71 -3.97
CA GLY A 22 -1.54 9.68 -5.07
C GLY A 22 -0.92 9.82 -6.48
N GLU A 23 -1.78 9.99 -7.50
CA GLU A 23 -1.41 9.93 -8.93
C GLU A 23 -0.30 10.90 -9.35
N ASN A 24 -0.13 12.02 -8.64
CA ASN A 24 0.87 13.05 -8.95
C ASN A 24 2.14 12.96 -8.09
N ALA A 25 2.27 11.93 -7.24
CA ALA A 25 3.38 11.79 -6.30
C ALA A 25 4.73 11.76 -7.02
N TRP A 26 4.83 10.98 -8.10
CA TRP A 26 6.06 10.88 -8.88
C TRP A 26 6.47 12.21 -9.51
N GLN A 27 5.55 12.93 -10.15
CA GLN A 27 5.84 14.21 -10.80
C GLN A 27 6.37 15.22 -9.77
N ARG A 28 5.80 15.24 -8.56
CA ARG A 28 6.25 16.09 -7.47
C ARG A 28 7.61 15.67 -6.93
N LEU A 29 7.86 14.37 -6.75
CA LEU A 29 9.17 13.85 -6.34
C LEU A 29 10.24 14.17 -7.40
N ARG A 30 9.91 14.05 -8.68
CA ARG A 30 10.83 14.38 -9.78
C ARG A 30 11.33 15.81 -9.69
N PHE A 31 10.48 16.78 -9.37
CA PHE A 31 10.93 18.16 -9.18
C PHE A 31 11.94 18.31 -8.04
N ARG A 32 11.85 17.49 -6.99
CA ARG A 32 12.85 17.45 -5.92
C ARG A 32 14.15 16.84 -6.40
N VAL A 33 14.09 15.72 -7.11
CA VAL A 33 15.28 15.03 -7.65
C VAL A 33 16.06 15.92 -8.63
N ASP A 34 15.34 16.66 -9.47
CA ASP A 34 15.88 17.57 -10.50
C ASP A 34 16.28 18.95 -9.95
N ALA A 35 16.10 19.21 -8.64
CA ALA A 35 16.46 20.48 -8.03
C ALA A 35 17.97 20.76 -8.19
N ALA A 36 18.32 22.01 -8.50
CA ALA A 36 19.71 22.40 -8.75
C ALA A 36 20.58 22.39 -7.48
N GLU A 37 19.99 22.70 -6.33
CA GLU A 37 20.66 22.65 -5.04
C GLU A 37 20.53 21.24 -4.44
N VAL A 38 21.65 20.67 -3.99
CA VAL A 38 21.68 19.39 -3.29
C VAL A 38 21.55 19.65 -1.80
N THR A 39 20.42 19.27 -1.22
CA THR A 39 20.15 19.33 0.22
C THR A 39 19.98 17.90 0.76
N ALA A 40 20.28 17.69 2.05
CA ALA A 40 20.05 16.42 2.72
C ALA A 40 19.86 16.65 4.21
N ASP A 41 19.08 15.78 4.85
CA ASP A 41 19.06 15.68 6.31
C ASP A 41 20.11 14.67 6.79
N ASP A 42 20.39 14.68 8.09
CA ASP A 42 21.40 13.80 8.70
C ASP A 42 21.08 12.31 8.50
N ARG A 43 19.80 11.94 8.36
CA ARG A 43 19.37 10.54 8.14
C ARG A 43 19.79 10.08 6.75
N LEU A 44 19.55 10.88 5.72
CA LEU A 44 19.97 10.55 4.35
C LEU A 44 21.50 10.53 4.21
N ILE A 45 22.21 11.42 4.90
CA ILE A 45 23.69 11.39 4.94
C ILE A 45 24.17 10.10 5.58
N ALA A 46 23.64 9.74 6.76
CA ALA A 46 24.01 8.52 7.46
C ALA A 46 23.66 7.27 6.64
N LEU A 47 22.49 7.23 5.99
CA LEU A 47 22.08 6.13 5.14
C LEU A 47 22.97 5.96 3.92
N ARG A 48 23.31 7.07 3.23
CA ARG A 48 24.28 7.06 2.11
C ARG A 48 25.60 6.43 2.57
N ASP A 49 26.12 6.87 3.69
CA ASP A 49 27.41 6.41 4.20
C ASP A 49 27.35 4.93 4.62
N ALA A 50 26.26 4.51 5.26
CA ALA A 50 26.04 3.11 5.61
C ALA A 50 25.93 2.20 4.38
N VAL A 51 25.19 2.62 3.35
CA VAL A 51 25.03 1.86 2.10
C VAL A 51 26.34 1.75 1.32
N ASN A 52 27.16 2.82 1.34
CA ASN A 52 28.45 2.83 0.65
C ASN A 52 29.56 2.07 1.41
N ALA A 53 29.54 2.09 2.74
CA ALA A 53 30.57 1.46 3.57
C ALA A 53 30.23 0.02 4.02
N GLY A 54 28.94 -0.35 4.02
CA GLY A 54 28.45 -1.60 4.58
C GLY A 54 28.59 -2.81 3.65
N GLU A 55 28.61 -4.00 4.25
CA GLU A 55 28.35 -5.24 3.51
C GLU A 55 26.89 -5.27 3.05
N ARG A 56 26.70 -5.61 1.78
CA ARG A 56 25.36 -5.70 1.18
C ARG A 56 24.81 -7.11 1.37
N PRO A 57 23.49 -7.27 1.52
CA PRO A 57 22.88 -8.60 1.53
C PRO A 57 23.20 -9.38 0.25
N ALA A 58 23.15 -10.71 0.35
CA ALA A 58 23.35 -11.59 -0.80
C ALA A 58 22.34 -11.25 -1.92
N GLY A 59 22.83 -11.17 -3.15
CA GLY A 59 22.01 -10.85 -4.33
C GLY A 59 21.79 -9.36 -4.60
N VAL A 60 22.22 -8.46 -3.71
CA VAL A 60 22.15 -7.01 -3.92
C VAL A 60 23.40 -6.53 -4.68
N ALA A 61 23.22 -5.93 -5.85
CA ALA A 61 24.30 -5.40 -6.67
C ALA A 61 23.99 -3.94 -7.12
N LEU A 62 24.76 -3.00 -6.58
CA LEU A 62 24.68 -1.60 -6.98
C LEU A 62 25.72 -1.31 -8.06
N ALA A 63 25.43 -0.35 -8.95
CA ALA A 63 26.44 0.15 -9.89
C ALA A 63 27.58 0.88 -9.15
N ASP A 64 28.75 1.04 -9.81
CA ASP A 64 29.85 1.80 -9.22
C ASP A 64 29.49 3.28 -9.08
N GLY A 65 29.73 3.86 -7.89
CA GLY A 65 29.33 5.23 -7.57
C GLY A 65 27.81 5.46 -7.54
N ALA A 66 27.03 4.37 -7.43
CA ALA A 66 25.59 4.37 -7.56
C ALA A 66 24.81 5.21 -6.55
N VAL A 67 25.39 5.48 -5.38
CA VAL A 67 24.65 5.98 -4.22
C VAL A 67 25.08 7.41 -3.95
N ARG A 68 24.24 8.37 -4.33
CA ARG A 68 24.57 9.79 -4.26
C ARG A 68 23.38 10.64 -3.82
N LEU A 69 23.65 11.65 -2.99
CA LEU A 69 22.69 12.71 -2.73
C LEU A 69 22.43 13.48 -4.01
N THR A 70 21.18 13.86 -4.25
CA THR A 70 20.76 14.62 -5.42
C THR A 70 19.57 15.49 -5.07
N GLY A 71 19.49 16.67 -5.66
CA GLY A 71 18.36 17.59 -5.50
C GLY A 71 17.95 17.84 -4.03
N ASP A 72 16.65 18.03 -3.79
CA ASP A 72 16.14 18.33 -2.45
C ASP A 72 15.83 17.07 -1.62
N ARG A 73 16.69 16.78 -0.64
CA ARG A 73 16.56 15.67 0.32
C ARG A 73 16.24 14.34 -0.36
N CYS A 74 17.00 14.00 -1.40
CA CYS A 74 16.89 12.74 -2.11
C CYS A 74 18.25 12.02 -2.19
N LEU A 75 18.19 10.70 -2.14
CA LEU A 75 19.30 9.77 -2.32
C LEU A 75 18.99 8.89 -3.53
N LEU A 76 19.75 9.08 -4.61
CA LEU A 76 19.67 8.24 -5.80
C LEU A 76 20.52 7.00 -5.60
N ILE A 77 19.98 5.84 -5.97
CA ILE A 77 20.63 4.53 -5.89
C ILE A 77 20.50 3.84 -7.25
N ALA A 78 21.58 3.79 -8.01
CA ALA A 78 21.64 3.07 -9.29
C ALA A 78 21.94 1.58 -9.07
N VAL A 79 21.12 0.72 -9.66
CA VAL A 79 21.13 -0.73 -9.41
C VAL A 79 21.41 -1.48 -10.71
N ASP A 80 22.14 -2.59 -10.60
CA ASP A 80 22.29 -3.52 -11.70
C ASP A 80 20.95 -4.21 -11.98
N GLU A 81 20.51 -4.22 -13.24
CA GLU A 81 19.24 -4.82 -13.68
C GLU A 81 19.04 -6.26 -13.18
N SER A 82 20.11 -7.05 -13.07
CA SER A 82 20.04 -8.43 -12.59
C SER A 82 19.69 -8.57 -11.10
N SER A 83 19.75 -7.46 -10.34
CA SER A 83 19.56 -7.43 -8.89
C SER A 83 18.40 -6.55 -8.43
N VAL A 84 17.58 -6.05 -9.35
CA VAL A 84 16.49 -5.10 -9.06
C VAL A 84 15.56 -5.59 -7.96
N ASN A 85 15.13 -6.85 -8.02
CA ASN A 85 14.20 -7.40 -7.03
C ASN A 85 14.82 -7.51 -5.64
N ALA A 86 16.02 -8.09 -5.53
CA ALA A 86 16.71 -8.23 -4.25
C ALA A 86 17.08 -6.87 -3.65
N THR A 87 17.51 -5.93 -4.49
CA THR A 87 17.83 -4.57 -4.07
C THR A 87 16.57 -3.80 -3.67
N GLY A 88 15.48 -3.91 -4.43
CA GLY A 88 14.20 -3.30 -4.11
C GLY A 88 13.69 -3.75 -2.74
N GLN A 89 13.69 -5.06 -2.46
CA GLN A 89 13.31 -5.60 -1.15
C GLN A 89 14.19 -5.06 -0.02
N TRP A 90 15.50 -5.00 -0.23
CA TRP A 90 16.43 -4.46 0.75
C TRP A 90 16.22 -2.96 0.99
N LEU A 91 16.03 -2.17 -0.08
CA LEU A 91 15.75 -0.74 0.03
C LEU A 91 14.40 -0.48 0.68
N SER A 92 13.39 -1.32 0.44
CA SER A 92 12.10 -1.28 1.16
C SER A 92 12.31 -1.44 2.65
N ALA A 93 13.05 -2.47 3.08
CA ALA A 93 13.35 -2.69 4.50
C ALA A 93 14.12 -1.52 5.14
N LEU A 94 15.06 -0.93 4.40
CA LEU A 94 15.80 0.27 4.85
C LEU A 94 14.89 1.48 4.99
N SER A 95 14.04 1.75 4.00
CA SER A 95 13.11 2.89 4.02
C SER A 95 12.10 2.77 5.17
N LEU A 96 11.53 1.58 5.38
CA LEU A 96 10.62 1.29 6.49
C LEU A 96 11.28 1.55 7.85
N SER A 97 12.47 0.99 8.06
CA SER A 97 13.21 1.11 9.32
C SER A 97 13.62 2.56 9.66
N ASN A 98 13.67 3.44 8.66
CA ASN A 98 14.10 4.84 8.81
C ASN A 98 12.96 5.85 8.63
N HIS A 99 11.72 5.40 8.39
CA HIS A 99 10.58 6.24 8.04
C HIS A 99 10.91 7.21 6.88
N LEU A 100 11.45 6.66 5.80
CA LEU A 100 11.80 7.37 4.58
C LEU A 100 10.90 6.93 3.43
N GLY A 101 10.68 7.82 2.48
CA GLY A 101 10.00 7.46 1.25
C GLY A 101 10.91 6.67 0.32
N LEU A 102 10.31 5.85 -0.55
CA LEU A 102 10.98 5.04 -1.56
C LEU A 102 10.24 5.21 -2.88
N ALA A 103 10.98 5.34 -3.98
CA ALA A 103 10.42 5.39 -5.33
C ALA A 103 11.30 4.65 -6.32
N SER A 104 10.69 4.14 -7.39
CA SER A 104 11.39 3.71 -8.59
C SER A 104 11.39 4.85 -9.61
N ALA A 105 12.59 5.30 -9.98
CA ALA A 105 12.74 6.33 -11.02
C ALA A 105 12.50 5.78 -12.42
N THR A 106 12.83 4.50 -12.63
CA THR A 106 12.60 3.79 -13.89
C THR A 106 11.10 3.62 -14.16
N ASP A 107 10.35 3.14 -13.15
CA ASP A 107 8.92 2.86 -13.27
C ASP A 107 8.06 4.10 -12.99
N LYS A 108 8.70 5.19 -12.55
CA LYS A 108 8.05 6.48 -12.27
C LYS A 108 6.94 6.35 -11.23
N ALA A 109 7.22 5.60 -10.17
CA ALA A 109 6.27 5.27 -9.12
C ALA A 109 6.88 5.54 -7.74
N VAL A 110 6.10 6.21 -6.88
CA VAL A 110 6.38 6.25 -5.44
C VAL A 110 5.82 4.96 -4.85
N ILE A 111 6.67 4.24 -4.13
CA ILE A 111 6.38 2.94 -3.51
C ILE A 111 6.02 3.15 -2.05
N PHE A 112 6.81 3.97 -1.35
CA PHE A 112 6.59 4.37 0.04
C PHE A 112 6.65 5.89 0.16
N CYS A 113 5.75 6.45 0.95
CA CYS A 113 5.66 7.87 1.27
C CYS A 113 6.27 8.22 2.64
N GLY A 114 6.60 7.22 3.47
CA GLY A 114 7.37 7.33 4.71
C GLY A 114 6.59 7.24 6.02
N ASP A 115 5.30 6.92 5.97
CA ASP A 115 4.47 6.60 7.15
C ASP A 115 4.02 5.13 7.21
N GLU A 116 4.65 4.28 6.41
CA GLU A 116 4.31 2.86 6.32
C GLU A 116 4.55 2.12 7.63
N THR A 117 3.68 1.15 7.88
CA THR A 117 3.76 0.20 8.98
C THR A 117 3.72 -1.22 8.43
N ASP A 118 4.52 -2.13 8.99
CA ASP A 118 4.64 -3.53 8.60
C ASP A 118 3.73 -4.47 9.41
N GLU A 119 2.93 -3.92 10.33
CA GLU A 119 1.93 -4.67 11.09
C GLU A 119 0.73 -5.09 10.23
N PHE A 120 0.56 -4.43 9.08
CA PHE A 120 -0.59 -4.58 8.20
C PHE A 120 -0.15 -4.72 6.74
N THR A 121 -0.98 -5.38 5.96
CA THR A 121 -0.87 -5.48 4.50
C THR A 121 -1.90 -4.58 3.83
N THR A 122 -1.64 -4.17 2.59
CA THR A 122 -2.58 -3.46 1.73
C THR A 122 -2.73 -4.21 0.42
N GLU A 123 -3.96 -4.45 0.01
CA GLU A 123 -4.27 -5.17 -1.23
C GLU A 123 -5.38 -4.44 -2.02
N THR A 124 -5.19 -4.33 -3.33
CA THR A 124 -6.19 -3.96 -4.33
C THR A 124 -6.14 -4.96 -5.48
N ALA A 125 -6.94 -4.79 -6.54
CA ALA A 125 -6.88 -5.67 -7.70
C ALA A 125 -5.48 -5.71 -8.37
N ASP A 126 -4.73 -4.59 -8.30
CA ASP A 126 -3.44 -4.42 -8.98
C ASP A 126 -2.24 -4.38 -8.03
N ILE A 127 -2.47 -4.21 -6.72
CA ILE A 127 -1.42 -3.92 -5.75
C ILE A 127 -1.52 -4.92 -4.60
N GLU A 128 -0.38 -5.52 -4.23
CA GLU A 128 -0.22 -6.27 -2.99
C GLU A 128 1.05 -5.76 -2.30
N MET A 129 0.88 -5.16 -1.13
CA MET A 129 1.95 -4.55 -0.36
C MET A 129 1.99 -5.10 1.06
N PRO A 130 3.17 -5.51 1.58
CA PRO A 130 3.33 -6.01 2.95
C PRO A 130 3.36 -4.88 3.99
N THR A 131 2.70 -3.76 3.68
CA THR A 131 2.72 -2.54 4.49
C THR A 131 1.42 -1.78 4.34
N PHE A 132 1.10 -0.95 5.32
CA PHE A 132 0.00 0.02 5.26
C PHE A 132 0.48 1.45 5.48
N SER A 133 0.03 2.37 4.63
CA SER A 133 0.21 3.82 4.75
C SER A 133 -1.13 4.51 5.05
N ARG A 134 -1.14 5.37 6.08
CA ARG A 134 -2.32 6.19 6.38
C ARG A 134 -2.49 7.33 5.39
N ALA A 135 -1.37 7.90 4.92
CA ALA A 135 -1.36 8.98 3.95
C ALA A 135 -1.87 8.54 2.57
N GLU A 136 -1.62 7.29 2.16
CA GLU A 136 -2.08 6.78 0.86
C GLU A 136 -3.54 6.33 0.85
N LEU A 137 -4.09 5.91 1.99
CA LEU A 137 -5.46 5.37 2.09
C LEU A 137 -6.52 6.19 1.32
N PRO A 138 -6.60 7.54 1.43
CA PRO A 138 -7.58 8.32 0.66
C PRO A 138 -7.44 8.15 -0.86
N HIS A 139 -6.20 8.04 -1.35
CA HIS A 139 -5.92 7.88 -2.78
C HIS A 139 -6.23 6.48 -3.28
N LEU A 140 -5.99 5.46 -2.46
CA LEU A 140 -6.41 4.08 -2.76
C LEU A 140 -7.93 3.98 -2.84
N LEU A 141 -8.65 4.59 -1.90
CA LEU A 141 -10.11 4.68 -1.96
C LEU A 141 -10.57 5.45 -3.22
N ASP A 142 -9.94 6.58 -3.55
CA ASP A 142 -10.27 7.30 -4.79
C ASP A 142 -10.09 6.44 -6.04
N ALA A 143 -9.00 5.65 -6.11
CA ALA A 143 -8.71 4.74 -7.21
C ALA A 143 -9.77 3.61 -7.31
N VAL A 144 -10.09 2.95 -6.20
CA VAL A 144 -11.15 1.91 -6.16
C VAL A 144 -12.48 2.49 -6.62
N ARG A 145 -12.87 3.67 -6.14
CA ARG A 145 -14.12 4.33 -6.59
C ARG A 145 -14.09 4.58 -8.09
N LYS A 146 -12.97 5.11 -8.60
CA LYS A 146 -12.80 5.42 -10.02
C LYS A 146 -12.93 4.16 -10.88
N ALA A 147 -12.22 3.09 -10.53
CA ALA A 147 -12.28 1.82 -11.24
C ALA A 147 -13.71 1.25 -11.30
N GLN A 148 -14.43 1.29 -10.17
CA GLN A 148 -15.82 0.82 -10.10
C GLN A 148 -16.78 1.68 -10.95
N VAL A 149 -16.63 3.00 -10.93
CA VAL A 149 -17.46 3.91 -11.74
C VAL A 149 -17.19 3.70 -13.23
N ASP A 150 -15.92 3.59 -13.63
CA ASP A 150 -15.51 3.40 -15.01
C ASP A 150 -16.03 2.03 -15.52
N ALA A 151 -15.89 0.95 -14.75
CA ALA A 151 -16.42 -0.38 -15.09
C ALA A 151 -17.96 -0.41 -15.18
N HIS A 152 -18.65 0.29 -14.28
CA HIS A 152 -20.12 0.39 -14.33
C HIS A 152 -20.61 1.11 -15.58
N ALA A 153 -19.88 2.14 -16.05
CA ALA A 153 -20.20 2.87 -17.27
C ALA A 153 -20.00 2.00 -18.52
N ASP A 154 -18.94 1.19 -18.56
CA ASP A 154 -18.57 0.38 -19.72
C ASP A 154 -19.34 -0.94 -19.82
N HIS A 155 -19.72 -1.54 -18.69
CA HIS A 155 -20.28 -2.89 -18.63
C HIS A 155 -21.67 -3.00 -17.99
N GLY A 156 -22.21 -1.90 -17.46
CA GLY A 156 -23.50 -1.86 -16.80
C GLY A 156 -23.48 -2.49 -15.40
N LYS A 157 -24.63 -3.01 -14.95
CA LYS A 157 -24.74 -3.68 -13.64
C LYS A 157 -24.09 -5.06 -13.70
N GLN A 158 -22.90 -5.18 -13.14
CA GLN A 158 -22.26 -6.46 -12.82
C GLN A 158 -22.24 -6.66 -11.31
N ASP A 159 -22.38 -7.92 -10.86
CA ASP A 159 -22.27 -8.29 -9.44
C ASP A 159 -20.81 -8.36 -8.98
N PHE A 160 -19.85 -8.40 -9.92
CA PHE A 160 -18.42 -8.48 -9.61
C PHE A 160 -17.83 -7.08 -9.41
N ALA A 161 -16.99 -6.96 -8.39
CA ALA A 161 -16.21 -5.76 -8.13
C ALA A 161 -15.00 -5.73 -9.07
N GLU A 162 -14.83 -4.64 -9.83
CA GLU A 162 -13.62 -4.44 -10.64
C GLU A 162 -12.37 -4.25 -9.76
N ASP A 163 -12.53 -3.50 -8.66
CA ASP A 163 -11.46 -3.22 -7.72
C ASP A 163 -11.96 -3.18 -6.27
N PHE A 164 -11.05 -3.30 -5.33
CA PHE A 164 -11.31 -3.35 -3.90
C PHE A 164 -10.13 -2.77 -3.13
N LEU A 165 -10.34 -2.47 -1.86
CA LEU A 165 -9.24 -2.20 -0.94
C LEU A 165 -9.38 -3.12 0.26
N ILE A 166 -8.34 -3.89 0.57
CA ILE A 166 -8.22 -4.68 1.79
C ILE A 166 -7.02 -4.15 2.58
N VAL A 167 -7.22 -3.99 3.89
CA VAL A 167 -6.13 -3.82 4.85
C VAL A 167 -6.22 -4.97 5.85
N GLY A 168 -5.21 -5.84 5.84
CA GLY A 168 -5.15 -7.07 6.63
C GLY A 168 -4.06 -7.01 7.70
N MET A 169 -4.10 -7.88 8.70
CA MET A 169 -2.96 -8.13 9.59
C MET A 169 -2.01 -9.13 8.92
N ASP A 170 -0.71 -8.80 8.85
CA ASP A 170 0.29 -9.60 8.12
C ASP A 170 0.32 -11.07 8.57
N GLU A 171 0.39 -11.33 9.87
CA GLU A 171 0.44 -12.69 10.42
C GLU A 171 -0.93 -13.37 10.52
N LYS A 172 -2.03 -12.66 10.22
CA LYS A 172 -3.41 -13.13 10.46
C LYS A 172 -4.33 -12.67 9.32
N PRO A 173 -4.25 -13.30 8.13
CA PRO A 173 -4.97 -12.86 6.95
C PRO A 173 -6.50 -12.89 7.12
N GLU A 174 -7.04 -13.66 8.06
CA GLU A 174 -8.48 -13.64 8.37
C GLU A 174 -8.91 -12.46 9.25
N TYR A 175 -7.98 -11.57 9.60
CA TYR A 175 -8.22 -10.31 10.30
C TYR A 175 -7.98 -9.15 9.34
N TYR A 176 -9.06 -8.62 8.77
CA TYR A 176 -8.98 -7.54 7.81
C TYR A 176 -10.17 -6.58 7.93
N VAL A 177 -9.99 -5.41 7.33
CA VAL A 177 -11.07 -4.51 6.89
C VAL A 177 -10.96 -4.36 5.38
N GLN A 178 -12.10 -4.33 4.70
CA GLN A 178 -12.14 -4.14 3.25
C GLN A 178 -13.24 -3.18 2.83
N ALA A 179 -13.08 -2.54 1.68
CA ALA A 179 -14.08 -1.69 1.08
C ALA A 179 -14.17 -1.86 -0.43
N VAL A 180 -15.40 -1.78 -0.93
CA VAL A 180 -15.73 -1.74 -2.36
C VAL A 180 -16.74 -0.62 -2.58
N TYR A 181 -16.55 0.18 -3.61
CA TYR A 181 -17.54 1.18 -4.01
C TYR A 181 -18.65 0.54 -4.86
N ARG A 182 -19.90 0.92 -4.61
CA ARG A 182 -21.11 0.47 -5.30
C ARG A 182 -21.74 1.64 -6.06
N PRO A 183 -21.40 1.85 -7.35
CA PRO A 183 -21.86 3.01 -8.12
C PRO A 183 -23.39 3.11 -8.21
N GLU A 184 -24.09 1.97 -8.29
CA GLU A 184 -25.54 1.92 -8.43
C GLU A 184 -26.30 2.37 -7.17
N GLN A 185 -25.62 2.38 -6.02
CA GLN A 185 -26.16 2.82 -4.74
C GLN A 185 -25.51 4.13 -4.26
N GLU A 186 -24.55 4.65 -5.02
CA GLU A 186 -23.70 5.79 -4.65
C GLU A 186 -23.15 5.64 -3.22
N SER A 187 -22.69 4.44 -2.88
CA SER A 187 -22.25 4.11 -1.52
C SER A 187 -21.11 3.10 -1.52
N TRP A 188 -20.50 2.97 -0.36
CA TRP A 188 -19.44 2.03 -0.04
C TRP A 188 -20.01 0.85 0.73
N GLN A 189 -19.60 -0.34 0.32
CA GLN A 189 -19.74 -1.56 1.08
C GLN A 189 -18.44 -1.76 1.85
N VAL A 190 -18.50 -1.73 3.18
CA VAL A 190 -17.33 -1.92 4.05
C VAL A 190 -17.54 -3.16 4.88
N GLU A 191 -16.55 -4.05 4.89
CA GLU A 191 -16.59 -5.29 5.66
C GLU A 191 -15.38 -5.38 6.57
N TYR A 192 -15.53 -6.07 7.71
CA TYR A 192 -14.37 -6.46 8.50
C TYR A 192 -14.56 -7.85 9.07
N ARG A 193 -13.44 -8.58 9.18
CA ARG A 193 -13.40 -9.94 9.71
C ARG A 193 -12.46 -10.02 10.90
N LEU A 194 -12.88 -10.77 11.92
CA LEU A 194 -12.08 -11.07 13.11
C LEU A 194 -11.77 -12.56 13.17
N GLY A 195 -11.00 -13.09 12.23
CA GLY A 195 -10.49 -14.46 12.24
C GLY A 195 -11.48 -15.53 11.77
N ALA A 196 -12.77 -15.41 12.09
CA ALA A 196 -13.78 -16.43 11.78
C ALA A 196 -14.90 -15.87 10.91
N GLN A 197 -15.51 -16.74 10.08
CA GLN A 197 -16.63 -16.38 9.22
C GLN A 197 -17.84 -15.87 10.02
N SER A 198 -18.10 -16.44 11.21
CA SER A 198 -19.15 -15.99 12.15
C SER A 198 -18.84 -14.65 12.83
N ARG A 199 -17.68 -14.06 12.54
CA ARG A 199 -17.26 -12.72 12.99
C ARG A 199 -16.88 -11.87 11.78
N HIS A 200 -17.69 -11.98 10.74
CA HIS A 200 -17.61 -11.18 9.52
C HIS A 200 -18.78 -10.22 9.49
N TYR A 201 -18.50 -8.93 9.39
CA TYR A 201 -19.49 -7.88 9.54
C TYR A 201 -19.45 -6.96 8.34
N LEU A 202 -20.60 -6.37 8.03
CA LEU A 202 -20.83 -5.50 6.91
C LEU A 202 -21.50 -4.20 7.36
N ALA A 203 -21.09 -3.08 6.78
CA ALA A 203 -21.78 -1.80 6.87
C ALA A 203 -21.86 -1.15 5.48
N THR A 204 -22.89 -0.34 5.27
CA THR A 204 -23.04 0.50 4.07
C THR A 204 -22.85 1.96 4.47
N VAL A 205 -21.95 2.64 3.79
CA VAL A 205 -21.50 4.00 4.12
C VAL A 205 -21.56 4.86 2.87
N ARG A 206 -22.05 6.10 2.93
CA ARG A 206 -22.11 6.96 1.73
C ARG A 206 -20.80 7.70 1.47
N GLU A 207 -20.23 8.26 2.52
CA GLU A 207 -19.11 9.19 2.41
C GLU A 207 -17.77 8.45 2.48
N GLN A 208 -16.88 8.71 1.52
CA GLN A 208 -15.52 8.14 1.53
C GLN A 208 -14.74 8.52 2.79
N GLU A 209 -14.98 9.71 3.34
CA GLU A 209 -14.36 10.15 4.58
C GLU A 209 -14.74 9.26 5.78
N GLU A 210 -15.98 8.76 5.81
CA GLU A 210 -16.41 7.81 6.84
C GLU A 210 -15.74 6.44 6.63
N VAL A 211 -15.58 5.98 5.39
CA VAL A 211 -14.80 4.76 5.09
C VAL A 211 -13.35 4.90 5.54
N ARG A 212 -12.72 6.05 5.26
CA ARG A 212 -11.37 6.35 5.74
C ARG A 212 -11.27 6.24 7.26
N GLN A 213 -12.24 6.83 7.97
CA GLN A 213 -12.26 6.76 9.43
C GLN A 213 -12.43 5.32 9.93
N ILE A 214 -13.27 4.50 9.28
CA ILE A 214 -13.41 3.07 9.60
C ILE A 214 -12.06 2.37 9.51
N PHE A 215 -11.33 2.53 8.40
CA PHE A 215 -10.01 1.92 8.26
C PHE A 215 -9.02 2.42 9.34
N PHE A 216 -9.03 3.71 9.64
CA PHE A 216 -8.18 4.28 10.70
C PHE A 216 -8.52 3.74 12.09
N ASP A 217 -9.80 3.63 12.43
CA ASP A 217 -10.25 3.06 13.69
C ASP A 217 -9.87 1.57 13.80
N TRP A 218 -9.94 0.84 12.68
CA TRP A 218 -9.54 -0.56 12.61
C TRP A 218 -8.03 -0.75 12.85
N VAL A 219 -7.16 -0.03 12.12
CA VAL A 219 -5.70 -0.14 12.29
C VAL A 219 -5.23 0.37 13.64
N THR A 220 -5.93 1.34 14.23
CA THR A 220 -5.64 1.83 15.60
C THR A 220 -6.27 0.97 16.69
N ARG A 221 -7.06 -0.05 16.33
CA ARG A 221 -7.76 -0.95 17.24
C ARG A 221 -8.65 -0.18 18.23
N ASP A 222 -9.37 0.82 17.72
CA ASP A 222 -10.27 1.64 18.54
C ASP A 222 -11.30 0.75 19.25
N THR A 223 -11.35 0.84 20.58
CA THR A 223 -12.28 0.05 21.41
C THR A 223 -13.76 0.31 21.10
N ALA A 224 -14.10 1.44 20.50
CA ALA A 224 -15.45 1.81 20.11
C ALA A 224 -15.82 1.36 18.69
N TYR A 225 -14.89 0.75 17.94
CA TYR A 225 -15.05 0.38 16.52
C TYR A 225 -16.35 -0.38 16.23
N GLN A 226 -16.69 -1.36 17.06
CA GLN A 226 -17.88 -2.20 16.89
C GLN A 226 -19.20 -1.47 17.20
N THR A 227 -19.15 -0.34 17.91
CA THR A 227 -20.34 0.42 18.32
C THR A 227 -20.55 1.71 17.54
N ARG A 228 -19.55 2.15 16.78
CA ARG A 228 -19.54 3.44 16.07
C ARG A 228 -20.31 3.40 14.75
N HIS A 229 -20.37 2.25 14.10
CA HIS A 229 -21.00 2.07 12.78
C HIS A 229 -22.13 1.03 12.86
N ASP A 230 -23.07 1.08 11.90
CA ASP A 230 -24.22 0.16 11.81
C ASP A 230 -23.80 -1.21 11.25
N TRP A 231 -22.91 -1.89 11.98
CA TRP A 231 -22.40 -3.20 11.60
C TRP A 231 -23.49 -4.27 11.68
N ARG A 232 -23.62 -5.03 10.61
CA ARG A 232 -24.50 -6.22 10.54
C ARG A 232 -23.65 -7.45 10.34
N LEU A 233 -24.02 -8.54 10.99
CA LEU A 233 -23.36 -9.82 10.73
C LEU A 233 -23.62 -10.23 9.28
N LEU A 234 -22.56 -10.54 8.53
CA LEU A 234 -22.69 -11.05 7.18
C LEU A 234 -23.16 -12.51 7.27
N GLU A 235 -24.42 -12.74 6.91
CA GLU A 235 -24.97 -14.09 6.84
C GLU A 235 -24.54 -14.74 5.52
N PHE A 236 -23.72 -15.78 5.62
CA PHE A 236 -23.47 -16.66 4.49
C PHE A 236 -24.59 -17.70 4.47
N PRO A 237 -25.36 -17.82 3.39
CA PRO A 237 -26.33 -18.91 3.28
C PRO A 237 -25.57 -20.25 3.43
N GLU A 238 -26.03 -21.12 4.34
CA GLU A 238 -25.56 -22.50 4.44
C GLU A 238 -25.94 -23.26 3.16
N ALA A 239 -25.21 -23.04 2.08
CA ALA A 239 -25.42 -23.74 0.82
C ALA A 239 -24.11 -23.90 0.05
N VAL A 240 -23.63 -25.15 0.07
CA VAL A 240 -22.72 -25.82 -0.88
C VAL A 240 -21.24 -25.44 -0.79
N ILE A 241 -20.57 -25.93 0.26
CA ILE A 241 -19.28 -26.58 0.02
C ILE A 241 -19.50 -28.08 0.22
N ASP A 242 -19.91 -28.76 -0.85
CA ASP A 242 -19.85 -30.21 -0.91
C ASP A 242 -18.39 -30.62 -1.14
N TYR A 243 -17.66 -30.90 -0.05
CA TYR A 243 -16.29 -31.41 -0.10
C TYR A 243 -16.21 -32.86 -0.63
N SER A 244 -17.31 -33.48 -1.10
CA SER A 244 -17.29 -34.87 -1.59
C SER A 244 -16.82 -35.04 -3.03
N GLN A 245 -16.60 -33.99 -3.81
CA GLN A 245 -16.18 -34.11 -5.23
C GLN A 245 -14.68 -33.89 -5.53
N HIS A 246 -13.78 -33.97 -4.54
CA HIS A 246 -12.34 -33.82 -4.79
C HIS A 246 -11.46 -34.99 -4.31
N ASN A 247 -12.03 -36.19 -4.15
CA ASN A 247 -11.26 -37.37 -3.71
C ASN A 247 -11.31 -38.60 -4.64
N GLU A 248 -11.81 -38.50 -5.88
CA GLU A 248 -11.85 -39.67 -6.79
C GLU A 248 -10.87 -39.65 -7.97
N GLU A 249 -10.09 -38.59 -8.23
CA GLU A 249 -9.13 -38.57 -9.37
C GLU A 249 -7.64 -38.68 -8.98
N ARG A 250 -7.34 -39.27 -7.82
CA ARG A 250 -5.97 -39.75 -7.51
C ARG A 250 -5.98 -41.20 -7.08
N GLY A 251 -6.40 -42.06 -7.99
CA GLY A 251 -6.25 -43.50 -7.89
C GLY A 251 -6.15 -44.13 -9.28
N LEU A 252 -4.93 -44.11 -9.84
CA LEU A 252 -4.27 -45.20 -10.59
C LEU A 252 -2.93 -44.72 -11.15
#